data_AF-A0A0D9XWN6-F1
#
_entry.id   AF-A0A0D9XWN6-F1
#
_cell.length_a   1.000
_cell.length_b   1.000
_cell.length_c   1.000
_cell.angle_alpha   90.00
_cell.angle_beta   90.00
_cell.angle_gamma   90.00
#
_symmetry.space_group_name_H-M   'P 1'
#
loop_
_entity.id
_entity.type
_entity.pdbx_description
1 polymer ?
#
loop_
_entity_poly.entity_id
_entity_poly.type
_entity_poly.pdbx_seq_one_letter_code
_entity_poly.pdbx_strand_id
1 'polypeptide(L)'
;MEILSHINKRVKQRPEISLPMLDLWRIYTESTSSTIVRNFCVVYIEMAFERLLREEKGSIAPDLLINISNVPEQHQGIILRLVVKVIGECNAHKVDDAAASKYQSISGSNDGLVFSDFCFQTILYQTPPQGIGCPAGLSVVQSERVTGKLPLKGDTLVSRKLGILNVIEAMQLAPEIVYPLYLAAASDSQESVTKRGEELLKRKALAVNLEDSNLVKRLFTLFNGTASAENIPAEQKVDPAHSSLRVRLMGVFCRSIAAANAFPYTLQCIFGCIYGTFS
;
A
#
# COMPACT_ATOMS: atom_id res chain seq x y z
N MET A 1 25.54 -24.12 3.62
CA MET A 1 24.11 -24.06 4.01
C MET A 1 23.81 -24.72 5.36
N GLU A 2 24.57 -25.73 5.80
CA GLU A 2 24.35 -26.41 7.09
C GLU A 2 24.41 -25.47 8.32
N ILE A 3 25.33 -24.50 8.35
CA ILE A 3 25.40 -23.53 9.46
C ILE A 3 24.08 -22.73 9.60
N LEU A 4 23.47 -22.33 8.48
CA LEU A 4 22.20 -21.59 8.48
C LEU A 4 21.03 -22.45 8.93
N SER A 5 21.04 -23.76 8.64
CA SER A 5 19.99 -24.67 9.12
C SER A 5 20.04 -24.82 10.65
N HIS A 6 21.24 -24.89 11.24
CA HIS A 6 21.44 -24.91 12.69
C HIS A 6 21.01 -23.59 13.35
N ILE A 7 21.39 -22.45 12.77
CA ILE A 7 20.95 -21.13 13.25
C ILE A 7 19.43 -21.04 13.23
N ASN A 8 18.81 -21.41 12.10
CA ASN A 8 17.35 -21.39 11.96
C ASN A 8 16.65 -22.27 13.00
N LYS A 9 17.16 -23.48 13.27
CA LYS A 9 16.58 -24.37 14.27
C LYS A 9 16.58 -23.75 15.66
N ARG A 10 17.67 -23.09 16.06
CA ARG A 10 17.80 -22.44 17.38
C ARG A 10 16.96 -21.18 17.50
N VAL A 11 17.05 -20.29 16.51
CA VAL A 11 16.40 -18.97 16.53
C VAL A 11 14.88 -19.09 16.41
N LYS A 12 14.36 -20.06 15.63
CA LYS A 12 12.90 -20.28 15.51
C LYS A 12 12.27 -20.86 16.77
N GLN A 13 13.02 -21.62 17.56
CA GLN A 13 12.52 -22.23 18.80
C GLN A 13 12.59 -21.28 20.01
N ARG A 14 13.33 -20.18 19.90
CA ARG A 14 13.60 -19.25 21.01
C ARG A 14 13.37 -17.80 20.56
N PRO A 15 12.15 -17.27 20.71
CA PRO A 15 11.81 -15.92 20.30
C PRO A 15 12.55 -14.85 21.13
N GLU A 16 13.06 -15.20 22.32
CA GLU A 16 13.78 -14.28 23.21
C GLU A 16 15.19 -13.90 22.68
N ILE A 17 15.72 -14.67 21.72
CA ILE A 17 17.02 -14.37 21.12
C ILE A 17 16.91 -13.12 20.25
N SER A 18 17.47 -12.00 20.69
CA SER A 18 17.58 -10.81 19.85
C SER A 18 18.47 -11.09 18.63
N LEU A 19 18.03 -10.62 17.47
CA LEU A 19 18.80 -10.68 16.23
C LEU A 19 19.32 -9.27 15.90
N PRO A 20 20.52 -9.14 15.33
CA PRO A 20 21.16 -7.85 15.10
C PRO A 20 20.52 -7.13 13.91
N MET A 21 19.37 -6.50 14.14
CA MET A 21 18.53 -5.92 13.08
C MET A 21 19.31 -4.89 12.24
N LEU A 22 19.98 -3.93 12.89
CA LEU A 22 20.69 -2.85 12.19
C LEU A 22 21.87 -3.38 11.36
N ASP A 23 22.60 -4.36 11.87
CA ASP A 23 23.69 -5.00 11.12
C ASP A 23 23.17 -5.79 9.93
N LEU A 24 22.05 -6.50 10.08
CA LEU A 24 21.40 -7.21 8.97
C LEU A 24 20.93 -6.25 7.88
N TRP A 25 20.37 -5.09 8.26
CA TRP A 25 19.96 -4.05 7.32
C TRP A 25 21.16 -3.42 6.61
N ARG A 26 22.25 -3.16 7.33
CA ARG A 26 23.51 -2.67 6.73
C ARG A 26 24.04 -3.64 5.68
N ILE A 27 24.17 -4.93 6.03
CA ILE A 27 24.62 -5.97 5.09
C ILE A 27 23.69 -6.06 3.88
N TYR A 28 22.38 -5.94 4.09
CA TYR A 28 21.40 -5.99 2.99
C TYR A 28 21.58 -4.85 1.98
N THR A 29 21.80 -3.63 2.49
CA THR A 29 21.89 -2.40 1.70
C THR A 29 23.28 -2.15 1.09
N GLU A 30 24.31 -2.86 1.55
CA GLU A 30 25.65 -2.82 0.96
C GLU A 30 25.64 -3.16 -0.54
N SER A 31 26.31 -2.34 -1.34
CA SER A 31 26.41 -2.51 -2.80
C SER A 31 27.16 -3.78 -3.21
N THR A 32 28.08 -4.24 -2.36
CA THR A 32 28.90 -5.45 -2.55
C THR A 32 28.19 -6.74 -2.19
N SER A 33 27.00 -6.67 -1.56
CA SER A 33 26.28 -7.87 -1.11
C SER A 33 25.70 -8.65 -2.28
N SER A 34 26.09 -9.92 -2.36
CA SER A 34 25.55 -10.85 -3.35
C SER A 34 24.06 -11.12 -3.16
N THR A 35 23.37 -11.54 -4.23
CA THR A 35 21.94 -11.89 -4.20
C THR A 35 21.61 -12.92 -3.13
N ILE A 36 22.46 -13.95 -2.96
CA ILE A 36 22.24 -14.99 -1.95
C ILE A 36 22.29 -14.42 -0.54
N VAL A 37 23.22 -13.50 -0.26
CA VAL A 37 23.32 -12.82 1.05
C VAL A 37 22.08 -11.97 1.29
N ARG A 38 21.65 -11.18 0.30
CA ARG A 38 20.45 -10.35 0.40
C ARG A 38 19.18 -11.17 0.67
N ASN A 39 19.02 -12.32 0.01
CA ASN A 39 17.90 -13.22 0.22
C ASN A 39 17.85 -13.75 1.68
N PHE A 40 19.01 -14.09 2.25
CA PHE A 40 19.09 -14.48 3.66
C PHE A 40 18.84 -13.32 4.61
N CYS A 41 19.43 -12.15 4.35
CA CYS A 41 19.24 -10.96 5.17
C CYS A 41 17.76 -10.61 5.31
N VAL A 42 16.97 -10.60 4.22
CA VAL A 42 15.54 -10.27 4.29
C VAL A 42 14.76 -11.19 5.22
N VAL A 43 15.05 -12.49 5.19
CA VAL A 43 14.40 -13.47 6.10
C VAL A 43 14.73 -13.17 7.56
N TYR A 44 16.00 -12.89 7.86
CA TYR A 44 16.41 -12.58 9.24
C TYR A 44 16.00 -11.18 9.69
N ILE A 45 15.89 -10.20 8.77
CA ILE A 45 15.35 -8.87 9.06
C ILE A 45 13.89 -9.01 9.50
N GLU A 46 13.07 -9.74 8.76
CA GLU A 46 11.67 -10.00 9.14
C GLU A 46 11.59 -10.63 10.55
N MET A 47 12.38 -11.67 10.80
CA MET A 47 12.44 -12.33 12.11
C MET A 47 12.96 -11.43 13.24
N ALA A 48 13.93 -10.55 12.95
CA ALA A 48 14.51 -9.64 13.92
C ALA A 48 13.51 -8.55 14.28
N PHE A 49 12.80 -8.01 13.29
CA PHE A 49 11.84 -6.94 13.48
C PHE A 49 10.66 -7.37 14.36
N GLU A 50 10.22 -8.62 14.27
CA GLU A 50 9.16 -9.15 15.15
C GLU A 50 9.55 -9.17 16.63
N ARG A 51 10.85 -9.20 16.94
CA ARG A 51 11.39 -9.30 18.31
C ARG A 51 11.72 -7.93 18.93
N LEU A 52 11.77 -6.88 18.13
CA LEU A 52 12.06 -5.53 18.61
C LEU A 52 10.93 -4.97 19.47
N LEU A 53 11.28 -4.08 20.40
CA LEU A 53 10.29 -3.32 21.16
C LEU A 53 9.52 -2.36 20.25
N ARG A 54 8.30 -2.01 20.65
CA ARG A 54 7.40 -1.15 19.86
C ARG A 54 8.05 0.19 19.49
N GLU A 55 8.77 0.81 20.41
CA GLU A 55 9.45 2.09 20.21
C GLU A 55 10.57 1.98 19.18
N GLU A 56 11.40 0.94 19.28
CA GLU A 56 12.47 0.66 18.32
C GLU A 56 11.91 0.39 16.92
N LYS A 57 10.84 -0.41 16.82
CA LYS A 57 10.14 -0.66 15.56
C LYS A 57 9.70 0.65 14.90
N GLY A 58 9.03 1.53 15.65
CA GLY A 58 8.52 2.80 15.14
C GLY A 58 9.64 3.74 14.67
N SER A 59 10.78 3.72 15.35
CA SER A 59 11.95 4.51 14.97
C SER A 59 12.63 4.02 13.68
N ILE A 60 12.73 2.69 13.50
CA ILE A 60 13.49 2.09 12.39
C ILE A 60 12.62 1.88 11.12
N ALA A 61 11.31 1.71 11.25
CA ALA A 61 10.43 1.44 10.10
C ALA A 61 10.54 2.47 8.95
N PRO A 62 10.62 3.80 9.20
CA PRO A 62 10.85 4.77 8.14
C PRO A 62 12.18 4.56 7.41
N ASP A 63 13.23 4.14 8.12
CA ASP A 63 14.58 3.96 7.56
C ASP A 63 14.63 2.79 6.56
N LEU A 64 13.74 1.80 6.71
CA LEU A 64 13.59 0.69 5.76
C LEU A 64 13.03 1.10 4.40
N LEU A 65 12.38 2.27 4.31
CA LEU A 65 11.84 2.79 3.06
C LEU A 65 12.90 3.51 2.22
N ILE A 66 14.05 3.85 2.80
CA ILE A 66 15.14 4.50 2.06
C ILE A 66 15.68 3.53 1.01
N ASN A 67 15.74 3.97 -0.25
CA ASN A 67 16.12 3.18 -1.43
C ASN A 67 15.20 2.00 -1.76
N ILE A 68 13.97 1.96 -1.23
CA ILE A 68 13.01 0.87 -1.51
C ILE A 68 12.67 0.76 -2.99
N SER A 69 12.78 1.84 -3.77
CA SER A 69 12.59 1.84 -5.22
C SER A 69 13.66 1.07 -5.98
N ASN A 70 14.85 0.88 -5.41
CA ASN A 70 15.96 0.13 -6.01
C ASN A 70 16.01 -1.33 -5.56
N VAL A 71 15.13 -1.73 -4.64
CA VAL A 71 15.06 -3.09 -4.10
C VAL A 71 14.28 -3.99 -5.07
N PRO A 72 14.73 -5.25 -5.32
CA PRO A 72 13.97 -6.20 -6.13
C PRO A 72 12.52 -6.37 -5.64
N GLU A 73 11.55 -6.45 -6.55
CA GLU A 73 10.11 -6.43 -6.23
C GLU A 73 9.71 -7.42 -5.13
N GLN A 74 10.27 -8.64 -5.16
CA GLN A 74 9.99 -9.67 -4.16
C GLN A 74 10.36 -9.21 -2.74
N HIS A 75 11.55 -8.63 -2.57
CA HIS A 75 12.01 -8.10 -1.29
C HIS A 75 11.29 -6.82 -0.92
N GLN A 76 10.96 -6.00 -1.91
CA GLN A 76 10.22 -4.77 -1.74
C GLN A 76 8.88 -5.05 -1.06
N GLY A 77 8.13 -6.04 -1.55
CA GLY A 77 6.86 -6.46 -0.93
C GLY A 77 7.02 -6.93 0.51
N ILE A 78 8.11 -7.65 0.84
CA ILE A 78 8.39 -8.10 2.22
C ILE A 78 8.63 -6.90 3.14
N ILE A 79 9.49 -5.96 2.73
CA ILE A 79 9.84 -4.77 3.51
C ILE A 79 8.61 -3.87 3.69
N LEU A 80 7.85 -3.62 2.62
CA LEU A 80 6.65 -2.78 2.67
C LEU A 80 5.57 -3.36 3.61
N ARG A 81 5.35 -4.68 3.59
CA ARG A 81 4.44 -5.35 4.54
C ARG A 81 4.92 -5.22 5.97
N LEU A 82 6.23 -5.31 6.21
CA LEU A 82 6.83 -5.14 7.52
C LEU A 82 6.64 -3.71 8.03
N VAL A 83 6.94 -2.71 7.22
CA VAL A 83 6.73 -1.29 7.56
C VAL A 83 5.26 -1.00 7.85
N VAL A 84 4.33 -1.46 7.01
CA VAL A 84 2.89 -1.23 7.24
C VAL A 84 2.38 -1.97 8.49
N LYS A 85 2.91 -3.15 8.82
CA LYS A 85 2.62 -3.84 10.08
C LYS A 85 2.98 -2.93 11.27
N VAL A 86 4.17 -2.35 11.25
CA VAL A 86 4.66 -1.44 12.30
C VAL A 86 3.85 -0.16 12.37
N ILE A 87 3.49 0.41 11.22
CA ILE A 87 2.61 1.58 11.14
C ILE A 87 1.26 1.29 11.80
N GLY A 88 0.71 0.10 11.59
CA GLY A 88 -0.51 -0.34 12.28
C GLY A 88 -0.32 -0.48 13.80
N GLU A 89 0.83 -1.00 14.25
CA GLU A 89 1.16 -1.16 15.67
C GLU A 89 1.46 0.17 16.37
N CYS A 90 2.09 1.13 15.69
CA CYS A 90 2.69 2.32 16.31
C CYS A 90 1.95 3.62 15.97
N ASN A 91 1.30 3.71 14.81
CA ASN A 91 0.83 4.98 14.25
C ASN A 91 -0.69 5.02 13.99
N ALA A 92 -1.45 4.02 14.44
CA ALA A 92 -2.90 3.96 14.24
C ALA A 92 -3.66 5.17 14.81
N HIS A 93 -3.17 5.78 15.89
CA HIS A 93 -3.79 6.96 16.51
C HIS A 93 -3.11 8.28 16.13
N LYS A 94 -1.77 8.31 16.14
CA LYS A 94 -0.96 9.49 15.83
C LYS A 94 0.43 9.06 15.36
N VAL A 95 1.05 9.86 14.49
CA VAL A 95 2.48 9.75 14.17
C VAL A 95 3.26 10.64 15.12
N ASP A 96 4.32 10.10 15.73
CA ASP A 96 5.27 10.89 16.51
C ASP A 96 6.08 11.84 15.60
N ASP A 97 6.46 13.01 16.11
CA ASP A 97 7.11 14.07 15.30
C ASP A 97 8.46 13.61 14.72
N ALA A 98 9.21 12.77 15.45
CA ALA A 98 10.48 12.23 14.96
C ALA A 98 10.24 11.24 13.81
N ALA A 99 9.24 10.36 13.92
CA ALA A 99 8.86 9.44 12.85
C ALA A 99 8.27 10.19 11.64
N ALA A 100 7.43 11.20 11.87
CA ALA A 100 6.84 12.03 10.84
C ALA A 100 7.91 12.70 9.97
N SER A 101 8.95 13.26 10.60
CA SER A 101 10.07 13.91 9.90
C SER A 101 10.82 12.92 8.98
N LYS A 102 11.01 11.67 9.43
CA LYS A 102 11.63 10.62 8.61
C LYS A 102 10.76 10.24 7.41
N TYR A 103 9.46 10.02 7.62
CA TYR A 103 8.54 9.72 6.51
C TYR A 103 8.43 10.89 5.51
N GLN A 104 8.44 12.13 6.00
CA GLN A 104 8.43 13.32 5.14
C GLN A 104 9.69 13.42 4.28
N SER A 105 10.85 12.94 4.76
CA SER A 105 12.11 13.01 4.02
C SER A 105 12.11 12.25 2.69
N ILE A 106 11.28 11.20 2.57
CA ILE A 106 11.14 10.40 1.33
C ILE A 106 9.97 10.85 0.45
N SER A 107 9.17 11.84 0.87
CA SER A 107 7.94 12.24 0.19
C SER A 107 8.16 12.70 -1.27
N GLY A 108 9.30 13.33 -1.55
CA GLY A 108 9.67 13.82 -2.89
C GLY A 108 10.46 12.83 -3.74
N SER A 109 10.71 11.61 -3.27
CA SER A 109 11.54 10.62 -3.98
C SER A 109 10.70 9.49 -4.59
N ASN A 110 11.33 8.69 -5.46
CA ASN A 110 10.72 7.46 -6.00
C ASN A 110 10.36 6.48 -4.89
N ASP A 111 11.06 6.51 -3.75
CA ASP A 111 10.75 5.68 -2.59
C ASP A 111 9.40 6.05 -1.99
N GLY A 112 9.11 7.35 -1.85
CA GLY A 112 7.81 7.85 -1.43
C GLY A 112 6.68 7.45 -2.37
N LEU A 113 6.93 7.45 -3.68
CA LEU A 113 5.95 6.99 -4.68
C LEU A 113 5.66 5.50 -4.55
N VAL A 114 6.68 4.65 -4.48
CA VAL A 114 6.55 3.20 -4.28
C VAL A 114 5.79 2.88 -2.99
N PHE A 115 6.14 3.58 -1.90
CA PHE A 115 5.46 3.40 -0.63
C PHE A 115 3.99 3.85 -0.70
N SER A 116 3.71 5.00 -1.31
CA SER A 116 2.34 5.51 -1.46
C SER A 116 1.45 4.60 -2.33
N ASP A 117 2.01 3.96 -3.37
CA ASP A 117 1.32 2.98 -4.19
C ASP A 117 0.96 1.73 -3.39
N PHE A 118 1.90 1.21 -2.59
CA PHE A 118 1.64 0.10 -1.69
C PHE A 118 0.61 0.43 -0.60
N CYS A 119 0.66 1.63 -0.04
CA CYS A 119 -0.34 2.14 0.90
C CYS A 119 -1.73 2.21 0.24
N PHE A 120 -1.82 2.70 -1.00
CA PHE A 120 -3.06 2.74 -1.76
C PHE A 120 -3.65 1.33 -1.97
N GLN A 121 -2.82 0.37 -2.38
CA GLN A 121 -3.22 -1.04 -2.53
C GLN A 121 -3.73 -1.62 -1.20
N THR A 122 -3.06 -1.29 -0.09
CA THR A 122 -3.47 -1.76 1.25
C THR A 122 -4.79 -1.13 1.72
N ILE A 123 -5.05 0.13 1.38
CA ILE A 123 -6.32 0.80 1.69
C ILE A 123 -7.47 0.16 0.89
N LEU A 124 -7.25 -0.14 -0.39
CA LEU A 124 -8.24 -0.82 -1.24
C LEU A 124 -8.54 -2.24 -0.77
N TYR A 125 -7.53 -2.95 -0.27
CA TYR A 125 -7.68 -4.35 0.15
C TYR A 125 -8.81 -4.52 1.17
N GLN A 126 -9.76 -5.38 0.83
CA GLN A 126 -10.77 -5.92 1.73
C GLN A 126 -10.52 -7.41 1.86
N THR A 127 -10.79 -7.99 3.03
CA THR A 127 -10.72 -9.45 3.18
C THR A 127 -11.76 -10.09 2.24
N PRO A 128 -11.35 -10.90 1.25
CA PRO A 128 -12.30 -11.51 0.34
C PRO A 128 -13.18 -12.53 1.10
N PRO A 129 -14.48 -12.63 0.77
CA PRO A 129 -15.34 -13.70 1.26
C PRO A 129 -14.80 -15.07 0.86
N GLN A 130 -15.15 -16.11 1.62
CA GLN A 130 -14.71 -17.48 1.31
C GLN A 130 -15.13 -17.87 -0.12
N GLY A 131 -14.18 -18.24 -0.97
CA GLY A 131 -14.42 -18.64 -2.36
C GLY A 131 -14.30 -17.53 -3.42
N ILE A 132 -14.11 -16.26 -3.02
CA ILE A 132 -13.82 -15.15 -3.94
C ILE A 132 -12.30 -14.92 -3.97
N GLY A 133 -11.71 -14.89 -5.18
CA GLY A 133 -10.25 -14.88 -5.38
C GLY A 133 -9.58 -13.54 -5.08
N CYS A 134 -10.07 -12.44 -5.67
CA CYS A 134 -9.42 -11.13 -5.61
C CYS A 134 -10.37 -10.05 -5.03
N PRO A 135 -9.88 -9.16 -4.13
CA PRO A 135 -10.65 -7.99 -3.71
C PRO A 135 -10.87 -7.01 -4.86
N ALA A 136 -12.05 -6.38 -4.90
CA ALA A 136 -12.39 -5.35 -5.87
C ALA A 136 -11.39 -4.19 -5.86
N GLY A 137 -11.05 -3.65 -7.03
CA GLY A 137 -10.10 -2.54 -7.17
C GLY A 137 -8.62 -2.97 -7.17
N LEU A 138 -8.32 -4.27 -7.06
CA LEU A 138 -6.96 -4.81 -7.07
C LEU A 138 -6.81 -5.91 -8.12
N SER A 139 -5.57 -6.11 -8.59
CA SER A 139 -5.19 -7.34 -9.29
C SER A 139 -4.75 -8.43 -8.32
N VAL A 140 -4.64 -9.67 -8.81
CA VAL A 140 -4.14 -10.82 -8.01
C VAL A 140 -2.74 -10.50 -7.47
N VAL A 141 -1.85 -10.01 -8.34
CA VAL A 141 -0.48 -9.64 -7.95
C VAL A 141 -0.46 -8.55 -6.88
N GLN A 142 -1.32 -7.53 -6.98
CA GLN A 142 -1.41 -6.47 -5.98
C GLN A 142 -1.96 -6.99 -4.64
N SER A 143 -2.99 -7.83 -4.67
CA SER A 143 -3.55 -8.47 -3.49
C SER A 143 -2.52 -9.34 -2.76
N GLU A 144 -1.75 -10.15 -3.51
CA GLU A 144 -0.66 -10.97 -2.97
C GLU A 144 0.50 -10.12 -2.44
N ARG A 145 0.81 -9.00 -3.11
CA ARG A 145 1.83 -8.06 -2.62
C ARG A 145 1.45 -7.49 -1.25
N VAL A 146 0.18 -7.16 -1.02
CA VAL A 146 -0.33 -6.64 0.26
C VAL A 146 -0.38 -7.72 1.35
N THR A 147 -0.85 -8.92 1.02
CA THR A 147 -1.10 -9.99 2.02
C THR A 147 0.12 -10.87 2.30
N GLY A 148 0.95 -11.13 1.30
CA GLY A 148 2.03 -12.12 1.40
C GLY A 148 1.47 -13.51 1.70
N LYS A 149 1.99 -14.16 2.76
CA LYS A 149 1.61 -15.55 3.11
C LYS A 149 0.31 -15.65 3.91
N LEU A 150 -0.09 -14.56 4.58
CA LEU A 150 -1.20 -14.58 5.52
C LEU A 150 -2.19 -13.46 5.20
N PRO A 151 -3.49 -13.76 5.03
CA PRO A 151 -4.48 -12.74 4.73
C PRO A 151 -4.65 -11.76 5.90
N LEU A 152 -4.79 -10.47 5.61
CA LEU A 152 -5.10 -9.45 6.59
C LEU A 152 -6.61 -9.47 6.90
N LYS A 153 -6.97 -9.46 8.19
CA LYS A 153 -8.37 -9.56 8.67
C LYS A 153 -8.60 -8.73 9.94
N GLY A 154 -9.85 -8.38 10.18
CA GLY A 154 -10.34 -7.77 11.43
C GLY A 154 -9.55 -6.53 11.86
N ASP A 155 -9.33 -6.39 13.17
CA ASP A 155 -8.70 -5.21 13.79
C ASP A 155 -7.28 -4.96 13.30
N THR A 156 -6.56 -6.00 12.88
CA THR A 156 -5.21 -5.84 12.30
C THR A 156 -5.26 -5.07 10.98
N LEU A 157 -6.25 -5.34 10.13
CA LEU A 157 -6.42 -4.60 8.88
C LEU A 157 -6.84 -3.15 9.16
N VAL A 158 -7.78 -2.94 10.08
CA VAL A 158 -8.25 -1.60 10.49
C VAL A 158 -7.08 -0.76 11.02
N SER A 159 -6.29 -1.30 11.94
CA SER A 159 -5.17 -0.59 12.56
C SER A 159 -4.12 -0.20 11.52
N ARG A 160 -3.80 -1.09 10.58
CA ARG A 160 -2.88 -0.79 9.45
C ARG A 160 -3.42 0.33 8.57
N LYS A 161 -4.69 0.30 8.19
CA LYS A 161 -5.31 1.35 7.36
C LYS A 161 -5.31 2.71 8.06
N LEU A 162 -5.69 2.77 9.34
CA LEU A 162 -5.65 4.00 10.13
C LEU A 162 -4.22 4.54 10.26
N GLY A 163 -3.25 3.67 10.54
CA GLY A 163 -1.85 4.04 10.61
C GLY A 163 -1.34 4.60 9.27
N ILE A 164 -1.68 3.95 8.15
CA ILE A 164 -1.36 4.43 6.80
C ILE A 164 -1.91 5.82 6.58
N LEU A 165 -3.18 6.08 6.92
CA LEU A 165 -3.79 7.40 6.73
C LEU A 165 -3.04 8.49 7.52
N ASN A 166 -2.63 8.20 8.75
CA ASN A 166 -1.88 9.14 9.57
C ASN A 166 -0.45 9.37 9.03
N VAL A 167 0.22 8.33 8.55
CA VAL A 167 1.56 8.45 7.95
C VAL A 167 1.51 9.20 6.62
N ILE A 168 0.54 8.90 5.75
CA ILE A 168 0.37 9.59 4.46
C ILE A 168 0.05 11.07 4.66
N GLU A 169 -0.73 11.42 5.69
CA GLU A 169 -0.91 12.83 6.09
C GLU A 169 0.42 13.47 6.50
N ALA A 170 1.20 12.81 7.38
CA ALA A 170 2.48 13.31 7.86
C ALA A 170 3.54 13.47 6.75
N MET A 171 3.49 12.63 5.71
CA MET A 171 4.40 12.72 4.56
C MET A 171 4.18 13.98 3.71
N GLN A 172 3.02 14.63 3.79
CA GLN A 172 2.68 15.84 3.01
C GLN A 172 2.88 15.68 1.49
N LEU A 173 2.57 14.50 0.95
CA LEU A 173 2.64 14.20 -0.48
C LEU A 173 1.75 15.12 -1.32
N ALA A 174 2.05 15.19 -2.62
CA ALA A 174 1.26 15.97 -3.58
C ALA A 174 -0.22 15.53 -3.59
N PRO A 175 -1.17 16.48 -3.70
CA PRO A 175 -2.61 16.17 -3.66
C PRO A 175 -3.03 15.08 -4.65
N GLU A 176 -2.48 15.08 -5.86
CA GLU A 176 -2.79 14.14 -6.94
C GLU A 176 -2.37 12.70 -6.60
N ILE A 177 -1.34 12.53 -5.77
CA ILE A 177 -0.85 11.21 -5.33
C ILE A 177 -1.81 10.63 -4.29
N VAL A 178 -2.24 11.45 -3.32
CA VAL A 178 -3.01 11.00 -2.15
C VAL A 178 -4.52 11.00 -2.37
N TYR A 179 -5.03 11.76 -3.34
CA TYR A 179 -6.46 11.89 -3.59
C TYR A 179 -7.17 10.55 -3.87
N PRO A 180 -6.65 9.66 -4.75
CA PRO A 180 -7.25 8.33 -4.94
C PRO A 180 -7.26 7.49 -3.66
N LEU A 181 -6.22 7.63 -2.83
CA LEU A 181 -6.10 6.92 -1.56
C LEU A 181 -7.15 7.38 -0.55
N TYR A 182 -7.37 8.69 -0.42
CA TYR A 182 -8.41 9.21 0.46
C TYR A 182 -9.82 8.91 -0.03
N LEU A 183 -10.06 8.89 -1.35
CA LEU A 183 -11.34 8.42 -1.92
C LEU A 183 -11.60 6.96 -1.55
N ALA A 184 -10.59 6.09 -1.71
CA ALA A 184 -10.69 4.69 -1.35
C ALA A 184 -10.96 4.50 0.15
N ALA A 185 -10.24 5.23 1.02
CA ALA A 185 -10.41 5.18 2.46
C ALA A 185 -11.78 5.68 2.92
N ALA A 186 -12.29 6.76 2.32
CA ALA A 186 -13.63 7.27 2.63
C ALA A 186 -14.73 6.27 2.20
N SER A 187 -14.43 5.32 1.30
CA SER A 187 -15.35 4.30 0.79
C SER A 187 -15.15 2.95 1.48
N ASP A 188 -14.39 2.89 2.58
CA ASP A 188 -14.05 1.64 3.26
C ASP A 188 -15.27 0.99 3.94
N SER A 189 -15.17 -0.31 4.21
CA SER A 189 -16.20 -1.07 4.95
C SER A 189 -16.21 -0.75 6.45
N GLN A 190 -15.11 -0.22 6.97
CA GLN A 190 -14.90 0.05 8.38
C GLN A 190 -15.14 1.53 8.70
N GLU A 191 -16.07 1.81 9.63
CA GLU A 191 -16.52 3.17 9.93
C GLU A 191 -15.38 4.10 10.38
N SER A 192 -14.44 3.59 11.18
CA SER A 192 -13.29 4.36 11.67
C SER A 192 -12.37 4.82 10.52
N VAL A 193 -12.14 3.96 9.54
CA VAL A 193 -11.34 4.25 8.34
C VAL A 193 -12.08 5.25 7.46
N THR A 194 -13.39 5.05 7.27
CA THR A 194 -14.25 5.97 6.50
C THR A 194 -14.25 7.38 7.07
N LYS A 195 -14.48 7.53 8.39
CA LYS A 195 -14.46 8.85 9.06
C LYS A 195 -13.12 9.57 8.86
N ARG A 196 -12.01 8.84 9.04
CA ARG A 196 -10.67 9.40 8.87
C ARG A 196 -10.37 9.76 7.42
N GLY A 197 -10.79 8.91 6.47
CA GLY A 197 -10.68 9.18 5.04
C GLY A 197 -11.45 10.42 4.61
N GLU A 198 -12.68 10.62 5.11
CA GLU A 198 -13.48 11.81 4.82
C GLU A 198 -12.87 13.10 5.38
N GLU A 199 -12.30 13.05 6.59
CA GLU A 199 -11.59 14.17 7.18
C GLU A 199 -10.42 14.62 6.29
N LEU A 200 -9.57 13.68 5.89
CA LEU A 200 -8.39 13.95 5.06
C LEU A 200 -8.79 14.38 3.64
N LEU A 201 -9.82 13.75 3.07
CA LEU A 201 -10.36 14.11 1.77
C LEU A 201 -10.85 15.57 1.76
N LYS A 202 -11.60 16.00 2.78
CA LYS A 202 -12.08 17.39 2.90
C LYS A 202 -10.92 18.39 2.99
N ARG A 203 -9.86 18.06 3.74
CA ARG A 203 -8.67 18.92 3.87
C ARG A 203 -7.91 19.11 2.56
N LYS A 204 -7.79 18.05 1.75
CA LYS A 204 -6.97 18.07 0.53
C LYS A 204 -7.77 18.30 -0.76
N ALA A 205 -9.09 18.11 -0.76
CA ALA A 205 -9.93 18.20 -1.96
C ALA A 205 -9.84 19.53 -2.71
N LEU A 206 -9.64 20.65 -2.00
CA LEU A 206 -9.56 21.98 -2.61
C LEU A 206 -8.26 22.21 -3.39
N ALA A 207 -7.21 21.45 -3.09
CA ALA A 207 -5.89 21.60 -3.69
C ALA A 207 -5.66 20.66 -4.90
N VAL A 208 -6.59 19.75 -5.17
CA VAL A 208 -6.42 18.71 -6.20
C VAL A 208 -6.83 19.26 -7.56
N ASN A 209 -5.93 19.13 -8.54
CA ASN A 209 -6.27 19.45 -9.92
C ASN A 209 -7.04 18.30 -10.60
N LEU A 210 -8.37 18.42 -10.67
CA LEU A 210 -9.23 17.44 -11.36
C LEU A 210 -9.14 17.49 -12.90
N GLU A 211 -8.36 18.41 -13.46
CA GLU A 211 -8.08 18.50 -14.90
C GLU A 211 -6.74 17.84 -15.27
N ASP A 212 -6.00 17.30 -14.29
CA ASP A 212 -4.79 16.53 -14.54
C ASP A 212 -5.12 15.20 -15.25
N SER A 213 -4.60 15.02 -16.46
CA SER A 213 -4.88 13.84 -17.28
C SER A 213 -4.38 12.54 -16.65
N ASN A 214 -3.28 12.55 -15.90
CA ASN A 214 -2.75 11.36 -15.25
C ASN A 214 -3.64 10.95 -14.07
N LEU A 215 -4.08 11.93 -13.27
CA LEU A 215 -5.02 11.68 -12.19
C LEU A 215 -6.34 11.13 -12.73
N VAL A 216 -6.92 11.79 -13.74
CA VAL A 216 -8.18 11.36 -14.37
C VAL A 216 -8.06 9.94 -14.91
N LYS A 217 -6.98 9.61 -15.62
CA LYS A 217 -6.71 8.26 -16.11
C LYS A 217 -6.66 7.25 -14.96
N ARG A 218 -5.95 7.56 -13.88
CA ARG A 218 -5.85 6.70 -12.70
C ARG A 218 -7.21 6.47 -12.03
N LEU A 219 -8.05 7.50 -11.91
CA LEU A 219 -9.40 7.40 -11.35
C LEU A 219 -10.31 6.56 -12.24
N PHE A 220 -10.20 6.66 -13.58
CA PHE A 220 -10.93 5.80 -14.49
C PHE A 220 -10.48 4.35 -14.45
N THR A 221 -9.17 4.08 -14.36
CA THR A 221 -8.66 2.72 -14.16
C THR A 221 -9.20 2.11 -12.87
N LEU A 222 -9.30 2.91 -11.80
CA LEU A 222 -9.92 2.46 -10.54
C LEU A 222 -11.42 2.17 -10.69
N PHE A 223 -12.14 2.97 -11.49
CA PHE A 223 -13.58 2.78 -11.70
C PHE A 223 -13.90 1.60 -12.63
N ASN A 224 -13.21 1.52 -13.78
CA ASN A 224 -13.48 0.56 -14.86
C ASN A 224 -12.70 -0.75 -14.70
N GLY A 225 -11.64 -0.77 -13.88
CA GLY A 225 -10.63 -1.82 -13.93
C GLY A 225 -9.70 -1.68 -15.14
N THR A 226 -8.81 -2.66 -15.32
CA THR A 226 -7.96 -2.74 -16.51
C THR A 226 -8.76 -3.31 -17.69
N ALA A 227 -8.73 -2.64 -18.84
CA ALA A 227 -9.53 -3.05 -19.99
C ALA A 227 -9.09 -4.41 -20.54
N SER A 228 -10.05 -5.29 -20.88
CA SER A 228 -9.77 -6.64 -21.40
C SER A 228 -8.94 -6.67 -22.69
N ALA A 229 -8.95 -5.57 -23.45
CA ALA A 229 -8.22 -5.42 -24.71
C ALA A 229 -6.72 -5.16 -24.53
N GLU A 230 -6.25 -4.87 -23.31
CA GLU A 230 -4.81 -4.74 -23.04
C GLU A 230 -4.20 -6.15 -22.93
N ASN A 231 -3.06 -6.37 -23.61
CA ASN A 231 -2.27 -7.61 -23.59
C ASN A 231 -1.55 -7.78 -22.23
N ILE A 232 -2.30 -7.67 -21.14
CA ILE A 232 -1.83 -7.78 -19.77
C ILE A 232 -2.17 -9.19 -19.26
N PRO A 233 -1.22 -9.88 -18.60
CA PRO A 233 -1.50 -11.17 -17.96
C PRO A 233 -2.72 -11.09 -17.04
N ALA A 234 -3.55 -12.14 -17.00
CA ALA A 234 -4.79 -12.15 -16.21
C ALA A 234 -4.56 -11.78 -14.73
N GLU A 235 -3.44 -12.22 -14.14
CA GLU A 235 -3.07 -11.95 -12.75
C GLU A 235 -2.72 -10.47 -12.47
N GLN A 236 -2.38 -9.71 -13.51
CA GLN A 236 -2.03 -8.29 -13.42
C GLN A 236 -3.22 -7.37 -13.74
N LYS A 237 -4.33 -7.91 -14.26
CA LYS A 237 -5.55 -7.13 -14.51
C LYS A 237 -6.18 -6.72 -13.19
N VAL A 238 -6.47 -5.43 -13.07
CA VAL A 238 -7.12 -4.84 -11.91
C VAL A 238 -8.63 -4.95 -12.07
N ASP A 239 -9.30 -5.56 -11.10
CA ASP A 239 -10.75 -5.61 -11.08
C ASP A 239 -11.35 -4.21 -10.82
N PRO A 240 -12.54 -3.89 -11.35
CA PRO A 240 -13.23 -2.64 -11.03
C PRO A 240 -13.40 -2.45 -9.52
N ALA A 241 -13.32 -1.21 -9.04
CA ALA A 241 -13.57 -0.89 -7.63
C ALA A 241 -14.98 -1.30 -7.17
N HIS A 242 -15.14 -1.49 -5.85
CA HIS A 242 -16.45 -1.78 -5.25
C HIS A 242 -17.44 -0.63 -5.43
N SER A 243 -18.73 -0.94 -5.30
CA SER A 243 -19.84 -0.02 -5.60
C SER A 243 -19.76 1.32 -4.88
N SER A 244 -19.44 1.32 -3.58
CA SER A 244 -19.30 2.54 -2.76
C SER A 244 -18.22 3.49 -3.32
N LEU A 245 -17.07 2.95 -3.75
CA LEU A 245 -16.01 3.75 -4.35
C LEU A 245 -16.39 4.24 -5.75
N ARG A 246 -17.03 3.40 -6.57
CA ARG A 246 -17.52 3.80 -7.90
C ARG A 246 -18.53 4.94 -7.84
N VAL A 247 -19.49 4.91 -6.91
CA VAL A 247 -20.46 6.01 -6.73
C VAL A 247 -19.74 7.32 -6.39
N ARG A 248 -18.74 7.28 -5.51
CA ARG A 248 -17.98 8.47 -5.14
C ARG A 248 -17.13 9.00 -6.31
N LEU A 249 -16.48 8.11 -7.06
CA LEU A 249 -15.73 8.45 -8.28
C LEU A 249 -16.62 9.12 -9.33
N MET A 250 -17.86 8.64 -9.51
CA MET A 250 -18.82 9.28 -10.41
C MET A 250 -19.07 10.75 -10.03
N GLY A 251 -19.24 11.03 -8.74
CA GLY A 251 -19.36 12.40 -8.24
C GLY A 251 -18.12 13.27 -8.52
N VAL A 252 -16.93 12.67 -8.63
CA VAL A 252 -15.70 13.38 -9.04
C VAL A 252 -15.74 13.65 -10.55
N PHE A 253 -16.07 12.66 -11.37
CA PHE A 253 -16.11 12.80 -12.83
C PHE A 253 -17.10 13.87 -13.30
N CYS A 254 -18.25 14.00 -12.65
CA CYS A 254 -19.23 15.04 -12.96
C CYS A 254 -18.71 16.48 -12.74
N ARG A 255 -17.57 16.65 -12.06
CA ARG A 255 -16.94 17.96 -11.79
C ARG A 255 -15.68 18.22 -12.62
N SER A 256 -15.31 17.32 -13.53
CA SER A 256 -14.07 17.40 -14.30
C SER A 256 -14.36 17.43 -15.80
N ILE A 257 -13.83 18.44 -16.49
CA ILE A 257 -13.97 18.58 -17.95
C ILE A 257 -13.04 17.58 -18.64
N ALA A 258 -11.83 17.39 -18.12
CA ALA A 258 -10.89 16.37 -18.58
C ALA A 258 -11.52 14.97 -18.49
N ALA A 259 -12.26 14.66 -17.41
CA ALA A 259 -12.94 13.38 -17.28
C ALA A 259 -14.06 13.18 -18.32
N ALA A 260 -14.81 14.24 -18.66
CA ALA A 260 -15.81 14.18 -19.71
C ALA A 260 -15.21 13.91 -21.10
N ASN A 261 -13.97 14.37 -21.32
CA ASN A 261 -13.26 14.23 -22.60
C ASN A 261 -12.27 13.05 -22.65
N ALA A 262 -12.18 12.23 -21.60
CA ALA A 262 -11.23 11.13 -21.50
C ALA A 262 -11.68 9.87 -22.28
N PHE A 263 -11.67 9.94 -23.61
CA PHE A 263 -11.97 8.79 -24.46
C PHE A 263 -10.81 7.77 -24.46
N PRO A 264 -11.07 6.44 -24.41
CA PRO A 264 -12.37 5.76 -24.38
C PRO A 264 -12.93 5.50 -22.97
N TYR A 265 -12.25 5.94 -21.91
CA TYR A 265 -12.59 5.63 -20.52
C TYR A 265 -13.98 6.11 -20.10
N THR A 266 -14.37 7.32 -20.52
CA THR A 266 -15.70 7.89 -20.24
C THR A 266 -16.80 7.02 -20.84
N LEU A 267 -16.60 6.52 -22.06
CA LEU A 267 -17.56 5.66 -22.74
C LEU A 267 -17.71 4.32 -22.01
N GLN A 268 -16.60 3.69 -21.63
CA GLN A 268 -16.61 2.45 -20.83
C GLN A 268 -17.33 2.65 -19.49
N CYS A 269 -17.11 3.79 -18.83
CA CYS A 269 -17.78 4.14 -17.58
C CYS A 269 -19.31 4.22 -17.77
N ILE A 270 -19.78 4.92 -18.81
CA ILE A 270 -21.21 5.05 -19.13
C ILE A 270 -21.83 3.68 -19.44
N PHE A 271 -21.21 2.89 -20.33
CA PHE A 271 -21.70 1.55 -20.64
C PHE A 271 -21.73 0.64 -19.41
N GLY A 272 -20.67 0.65 -18.59
CA GLY A 272 -20.59 -0.13 -17.37
C GLY A 272 -21.60 0.29 -16.29
N CYS A 273 -22.11 1.52 -16.33
CA CYS A 273 -23.21 1.99 -15.48
C CYS A 273 -24.60 1.56 -15.98
N ILE A 274 -24.82 1.59 -17.30
CA ILE A 274 -26.13 1.29 -17.89
C ILE A 274 -26.38 -0.22 -17.99
N TYR A 275 -25.37 -0.97 -18.46
CA TYR A 275 -25.51 -2.38 -18.79
C TYR A 275 -24.93 -3.33 -17.72
N GLY A 276 -24.30 -2.76 -16.68
CA GLY A 276 -23.52 -3.52 -15.71
C GLY A 276 -22.14 -3.90 -16.23
N THR A 277 -21.33 -4.50 -15.35
CA THR A 277 -20.03 -5.07 -15.74
C THR A 277 -20.27 -6.29 -16.62
N PHE A 278 -19.75 -6.26 -17.86
CA PHE A 278 -19.60 -7.47 -18.67
C PHE A 278 -18.64 -8.41 -17.93
N SER A 279 -19.19 -9.39 -17.23
CA SER A 279 -18.45 -10.50 -16.60
C SER A 279 -17.94 -11.47 -17.64
#